data_AF-A0A6C2C6J1-F1
#
_entry.id   AF-A0A6C2C6J1-F1
#
_cell.length_a   1.000
_cell.length_b   1.000
_cell.length_c   1.000
_cell.angle_alpha   90.00
_cell.angle_beta   90.00
_cell.angle_gamma   90.00
#
_symmetry.space_group_name_H-M   'P 1'
#
loop_
_entity.id
_entity.type
_entity.pdbx_description
1 polymer ?
#
loop_
_entity_poly.entity_id
_entity_poly.type
_entity_poly.pdbx_seq_one_letter_code
_entity_poly.pdbx_strand_id
1 'polypeptide(L)'
;MLGHKENKNCFKSTITSNSGEKERVMKKTLIYTLSASALTALTMGGLLVVNANAASVGVAKSDAKVAFTTPTTPLTPLDPGTGTNPVTPSTPGDTNTPGTVADGQGLSLDYVPNLNFGTHVVPTATTTYSAWNLTDGTNPLPLYMQVSDYRAANTGWSVSVKEEGNFTSASGSALAGNTLTLGNSANAVVNAHNIAADLPSTGIVVNTAEQVVFAASANKGLGSNLLDFGGTTANTAKDPDNSAQTVDPAVTLNVLGGSATGTGYSTTLDWTLYNAPAMG
;
A
#
# COMPACT_ATOMS: atom_id res chain seq x y z
N MET A 1 -35.02 41.26 4.45
CA MET A 1 -34.66 42.69 4.55
C MET A 1 -33.16 42.83 4.36
N LEU A 2 -32.76 43.70 3.43
CA LEU A 2 -31.43 44.29 3.16
C LEU A 2 -30.28 43.31 2.83
N GLY A 3 -29.56 43.38 1.71
CA GLY A 3 -29.41 44.43 0.70
C GLY A 3 -27.93 44.82 0.56
N HIS A 4 -27.50 45.07 -0.70
CA HIS A 4 -26.27 45.79 -1.10
C HIS A 4 -24.93 45.07 -0.95
N LYS A 5 -23.89 45.31 -1.77
CA LYS A 5 -23.70 45.91 -3.11
C LYS A 5 -22.24 45.64 -3.50
N GLU A 6 -21.99 45.78 -4.79
CA GLU A 6 -20.73 45.77 -5.56
C GLU A 6 -19.50 46.46 -4.93
N ASN A 7 -18.30 46.00 -5.33
CA ASN A 7 -17.20 46.82 -5.87
C ASN A 7 -16.09 45.89 -6.41
N LYS A 8 -15.79 45.87 -7.72
CA LYS A 8 -14.93 46.81 -8.49
C LYS A 8 -13.51 46.94 -7.94
N ASN A 9 -12.54 46.45 -8.71
CA ASN A 9 -11.18 46.98 -8.85
C ASN A 9 -10.50 46.28 -10.04
N CYS A 10 -9.66 46.88 -10.86
CA CYS A 10 -9.47 48.25 -11.32
C CYS A 10 -8.50 48.06 -12.51
N PHE A 11 -8.88 48.52 -13.70
CA PHE A 11 -8.06 48.39 -14.91
C PHE A 11 -7.45 49.76 -15.21
N LYS A 12 -6.12 49.83 -15.33
CA LYS A 12 -5.35 50.63 -16.30
C LYS A 12 -3.88 50.72 -15.89
N SER A 13 -2.99 50.29 -16.78
CA SER A 13 -1.80 51.07 -17.08
C SER A 13 -1.37 50.83 -18.54
N THR A 14 -0.99 51.94 -19.15
CA THR A 14 -0.80 52.21 -20.58
C THR A 14 0.65 51.98 -20.98
N ILE A 15 0.94 51.36 -22.14
CA ILE A 15 2.17 51.66 -22.91
C ILE A 15 1.87 51.74 -24.43
N THR A 16 1.95 52.98 -24.88
CA THR A 16 2.35 53.63 -26.13
C THR A 16 2.79 52.80 -27.36
N SER A 17 2.03 53.02 -28.46
CA SER A 17 2.41 53.28 -29.86
C SER A 17 3.81 52.86 -30.37
N ASN A 18 3.82 52.11 -31.48
CA ASN A 18 4.71 52.45 -32.59
C ASN A 18 4.00 52.33 -33.96
N SER A 19 4.27 53.34 -34.78
CA SER A 19 3.72 53.65 -36.10
C SER A 19 4.43 52.85 -37.20
N GLY A 20 3.68 52.43 -38.23
CA GLY A 20 4.20 51.73 -39.40
C GLY A 20 3.14 51.58 -40.48
N GLU A 21 2.98 52.63 -41.28
CA GLU A 21 2.06 52.80 -42.39
C GLU A 21 2.44 51.99 -43.66
N LYS A 22 1.46 51.87 -44.58
CA LYS A 22 1.49 51.37 -45.98
C LYS A 22 1.08 49.89 -46.13
N GLU A 23 0.20 49.47 -47.02
CA GLU A 23 -0.31 50.10 -48.24
C GLU A 23 -1.64 49.48 -48.65
N ARG A 24 -2.41 50.30 -49.37
CA ARG A 24 -3.77 50.11 -49.83
C ARG A 24 -3.75 49.33 -51.15
N VAL A 25 -4.57 48.27 -51.31
CA VAL A 25 -5.06 47.89 -52.65
C VAL A 25 -6.58 47.82 -52.61
N MET A 26 -7.18 48.88 -53.13
CA MET A 26 -8.59 49.04 -53.41
C MET A 26 -8.85 48.49 -54.82
N LYS A 27 -9.81 47.58 -54.99
CA LYS A 27 -10.55 47.48 -56.26
C LYS A 27 -12.03 47.64 -56.00
N LYS A 28 -12.46 48.86 -56.39
CA LYS A 28 -13.82 49.38 -56.50
C LYS A 28 -14.70 48.44 -57.34
N THR A 29 -16.00 48.44 -57.08
CA THR A 29 -17.14 48.65 -58.02
C THR A 29 -18.41 48.20 -57.30
N LEU A 30 -19.57 48.83 -57.35
CA LEU A 30 -20.06 50.19 -57.55
C LEU A 30 -21.54 50.07 -57.11
N ILE A 31 -22.00 51.04 -56.33
CA ILE A 31 -23.36 51.17 -55.79
C ILE A 31 -24.35 51.45 -56.93
N TYR A 32 -25.57 50.91 -56.88
CA TYR A 32 -26.76 51.67 -57.28
C TYR A 32 -27.95 51.43 -56.34
N THR A 33 -28.36 52.55 -55.77
CA THR A 33 -29.45 52.89 -54.87
C THR A 33 -30.83 52.84 -55.52
N LEU A 34 -31.87 52.70 -54.69
CA LEU A 34 -33.15 53.47 -54.61
C LEU A 34 -34.21 52.51 -54.04
N SER A 35 -35.19 52.87 -53.20
CA SER A 35 -35.48 53.94 -52.26
C SER A 35 -36.89 53.62 -51.72
N ALA A 36 -37.22 54.16 -50.54
CA ALA A 36 -38.58 54.42 -50.06
C ALA A 36 -39.45 53.25 -49.53
N SER A 37 -39.32 53.03 -48.22
CA SER A 37 -40.41 53.04 -47.22
C SER A 37 -41.89 52.93 -47.66
N ALA A 38 -42.59 51.92 -47.12
CA ALA A 38 -43.93 52.07 -46.54
C ALA A 38 -44.27 50.88 -45.62
N LEU A 39 -44.81 51.21 -44.45
CA LEU A 39 -45.12 50.36 -43.30
C LEU A 39 -46.61 49.98 -43.33
N THR A 40 -47.00 48.69 -43.32
CA THR A 40 -48.27 48.27 -42.67
C THR A 40 -48.41 46.75 -42.43
N ALA A 41 -48.65 46.44 -41.15
CA ALA A 41 -49.56 45.44 -40.57
C ALA A 41 -49.45 43.92 -40.85
N LEU A 42 -49.04 43.23 -39.77
CA LEU A 42 -49.49 41.94 -39.20
C LEU A 42 -49.77 40.75 -40.14
N THR A 43 -48.91 39.74 -40.04
CA THR A 43 -49.36 38.34 -39.92
C THR A 43 -48.51 37.60 -38.88
N MET A 44 -49.20 36.99 -37.92
CA MET A 44 -48.67 36.01 -36.98
C MET A 44 -48.35 34.72 -37.76
N GLY A 45 -47.10 34.28 -37.80
CA GLY A 45 -46.79 33.02 -38.49
C GLY A 45 -45.31 32.78 -38.72
N GLY A 46 -44.67 32.08 -37.79
CA GLY A 46 -43.33 31.54 -37.94
C GLY A 46 -42.49 31.79 -36.70
N LEU A 47 -42.40 30.78 -35.82
CA LEU A 47 -41.21 30.64 -35.01
C LEU A 47 -40.02 30.59 -35.99
N LEU A 48 -39.24 31.66 -36.07
CA LEU A 48 -37.88 31.55 -36.58
C LEU A 48 -37.11 30.73 -35.54
N VAL A 49 -37.14 29.41 -35.68
CA VAL A 49 -36.10 28.58 -35.11
C VAL A 49 -34.83 28.99 -35.86
N VAL A 50 -34.10 29.93 -35.28
CA VAL A 50 -32.70 30.17 -35.66
C VAL A 50 -31.94 28.92 -35.27
N ASN A 51 -31.87 27.96 -36.20
CA ASN A 51 -30.85 26.93 -36.15
C ASN A 51 -29.53 27.65 -36.41
N ALA A 52 -28.91 28.15 -35.33
CA ALA A 52 -27.55 28.63 -35.36
C ALA A 52 -26.66 27.39 -35.55
N ASN A 53 -26.44 27.00 -36.80
CA ASN A 53 -25.44 26.00 -37.13
C ASN A 53 -24.06 26.66 -36.93
N ALA A 54 -23.44 26.38 -35.79
CA ALA A 54 -22.06 26.76 -35.56
C ALA A 54 -21.17 26.02 -36.58
N ALA A 55 -20.58 26.77 -37.52
CA ALA A 55 -19.57 26.24 -38.43
C ALA A 55 -18.21 26.26 -37.72
N SER A 56 -17.57 25.10 -37.59
CA SER A 56 -16.19 25.03 -37.11
C SER A 56 -15.27 25.76 -38.10
N VAL A 57 -14.38 26.62 -37.58
CA VAL A 57 -13.38 27.36 -38.37
C VAL A 57 -11.99 26.68 -38.34
N GLY A 58 -11.88 25.53 -37.69
CA GLY A 58 -10.63 24.78 -37.54
C GLY A 58 -10.59 23.96 -36.26
N VAL A 59 -9.69 22.97 -36.23
CA VAL A 59 -9.36 22.19 -35.05
C VAL A 59 -7.87 22.29 -34.77
N ALA A 60 -7.50 22.52 -33.52
CA ALA A 60 -6.12 22.41 -33.05
C ALA A 60 -5.96 21.11 -32.26
N LYS A 61 -4.80 20.47 -32.37
CA LYS A 61 -4.44 19.28 -31.58
C LYS A 61 -3.17 19.57 -30.77
N SER A 62 -3.07 18.95 -29.61
CA SER A 62 -1.89 18.94 -28.75
C SER A 62 -1.70 17.55 -28.15
N ASP A 63 -0.46 17.21 -27.80
CA ASP A 63 -0.10 15.92 -27.19
C ASP A 63 0.12 16.07 -25.68
N ALA A 64 -0.18 15.01 -24.93
CA ALA A 64 0.13 14.86 -23.51
C ALA A 64 0.82 13.51 -23.27
N LYS A 65 1.87 13.47 -22.43
CA LYS A 65 2.66 12.26 -22.14
C LYS A 65 3.02 12.16 -20.66
N VAL A 66 2.98 10.93 -20.13
CA VAL A 66 3.50 10.54 -18.81
C VAL A 66 4.39 9.31 -18.95
N ALA A 67 5.32 9.08 -18.00
CA ALA A 67 6.14 7.87 -17.91
C ALA A 67 6.29 7.46 -16.44
N PHE A 68 6.41 6.16 -16.19
CA PHE A 68 6.54 5.58 -14.85
C PHE A 68 7.72 4.62 -14.80
N THR A 69 8.31 4.45 -13.62
CA THR A 69 9.37 3.48 -13.33
C THR A 69 8.95 2.59 -12.17
N THR A 70 9.42 1.35 -12.15
CA THR A 70 9.20 0.42 -11.03
C THR A 70 10.12 0.75 -9.87
N PRO A 71 9.68 0.56 -8.61
CA PRO A 71 10.58 0.61 -7.46
C PRO A 71 11.70 -0.43 -7.60
N THR A 72 12.91 -0.08 -7.15
CA THR A 72 14.07 -1.00 -7.14
C THR A 72 14.56 -1.30 -5.73
N THR A 73 13.90 -0.76 -4.72
CA THR A 73 14.20 -0.91 -3.30
C THR A 73 12.94 -1.31 -2.56
N PRO A 74 13.08 -1.93 -1.37
CA PRO A 74 11.93 -2.21 -0.50
C PRO A 74 11.11 -0.94 -0.21
N LEU A 75 9.80 -1.10 -0.12
CA LEU A 75 8.87 -0.03 0.24
C LEU A 75 8.74 0.09 1.76
N THR A 76 8.25 1.23 2.23
CA THR A 76 7.92 1.39 3.64
C THR A 76 6.76 0.44 4.01
N PRO A 77 6.82 -0.24 5.17
CA PRO A 77 5.72 -1.07 5.62
C PRO A 77 4.44 -0.25 5.79
N LEU A 78 3.30 -0.83 5.43
CA LEU A 78 1.98 -0.21 5.53
C LEU A 78 1.26 -0.74 6.77
N ASP A 79 0.44 0.10 7.38
CA ASP A 79 -0.44 -0.29 8.48
C ASP A 79 -1.44 -1.35 8.00
N PRO A 80 -1.44 -2.57 8.56
CA PRO A 80 -2.36 -3.62 8.12
C PRO A 80 -3.84 -3.31 8.32
N GLY A 81 -4.17 -2.42 9.28
CA GLY A 81 -5.55 -2.03 9.56
C GLY A 81 -6.15 -1.06 8.54
N THR A 82 -5.30 -0.26 7.88
CA THR A 82 -5.75 0.76 6.91
C THR A 82 -5.29 0.48 5.48
N GLY A 83 -4.15 -0.18 5.35
CA GLY A 83 -3.50 -0.52 4.09
C GLY A 83 -2.83 0.62 3.35
N THR A 84 -3.07 1.88 3.72
CA THR A 84 -2.55 3.01 2.94
C THR A 84 -1.56 3.85 3.70
N ASN A 85 -1.49 3.69 5.02
CA ASN A 85 -0.66 4.54 5.87
C ASN A 85 0.70 3.88 6.11
N PRO A 86 1.81 4.52 5.74
CA PRO A 86 3.13 4.02 6.10
C PRO A 86 3.33 4.01 7.62
N VAL A 87 3.96 2.96 8.13
CA VAL A 87 4.32 2.80 9.54
C VAL A 87 5.76 2.35 9.68
N THR A 88 6.31 2.49 10.89
CA THR A 88 7.62 1.92 11.27
C THR A 88 7.38 0.91 12.39
N PRO A 89 7.03 -0.34 12.06
CA PRO A 89 6.74 -1.33 13.09
C PRO A 89 8.01 -1.71 13.85
N SER A 90 7.88 -1.86 15.15
CA SER A 90 8.93 -2.33 16.03
C SER A 90 8.38 -3.38 16.99
N THR A 91 9.23 -4.31 17.39
CA THR A 91 8.87 -5.35 18.37
C THR A 91 9.22 -4.84 19.77
N PRO A 92 8.25 -4.73 20.70
CA PRO A 92 8.56 -4.25 22.05
C PRO A 92 9.64 -5.11 22.73
N GLY A 93 10.60 -4.46 23.38
CA GLY A 93 11.70 -5.14 24.07
C GLY A 93 12.79 -5.74 23.15
N ASP A 94 12.70 -5.52 21.83
CA ASP A 94 13.74 -5.92 20.87
C ASP A 94 14.19 -4.69 20.05
N THR A 95 15.50 -4.46 19.99
CA THR A 95 16.09 -3.34 19.23
C THR A 95 16.55 -3.75 17.84
N ASN A 96 16.53 -5.04 17.52
CA ASN A 96 16.91 -5.51 16.20
C ASN A 96 15.84 -5.11 15.19
N THR A 97 16.29 -4.66 14.01
CA THR A 97 15.40 -4.43 12.87
C THR A 97 15.57 -5.59 11.90
N PRO A 98 14.48 -6.30 11.55
CA PRO A 98 14.54 -7.35 10.54
C PRO A 98 15.07 -6.84 9.20
N GLY A 99 15.79 -7.69 8.47
CA GLY A 99 16.28 -7.37 7.14
C GLY A 99 15.15 -7.29 6.11
N THR A 100 15.40 -6.55 5.02
CA THR A 100 14.52 -6.47 3.84
C THR A 100 15.25 -7.02 2.61
N VAL A 101 14.48 -7.44 1.59
CA VAL A 101 15.03 -8.02 0.36
C VAL A 101 14.36 -7.38 -0.84
N ALA A 102 15.12 -7.09 -1.91
CA ALA A 102 14.57 -6.64 -3.19
C ALA A 102 15.33 -7.29 -4.36
N ASP A 103 14.61 -7.61 -5.43
CA ASP A 103 15.19 -8.18 -6.66
C ASP A 103 15.74 -7.10 -7.62
N GLY A 104 15.53 -5.83 -7.29
CA GLY A 104 15.91 -4.67 -8.11
C GLY A 104 14.99 -4.40 -9.30
N GLN A 105 13.99 -5.24 -9.54
CA GLN A 105 13.11 -5.22 -10.70
C GLN A 105 11.64 -4.94 -10.36
N GLY A 106 11.32 -4.75 -9.08
CA GLY A 106 10.00 -4.39 -8.59
C GLY A 106 9.39 -5.38 -7.61
N LEU A 107 10.07 -6.48 -7.28
CA LEU A 107 9.64 -7.41 -6.24
C LEU A 107 10.50 -7.23 -4.98
N SER A 108 9.85 -7.04 -3.83
CA SER A 108 10.52 -6.88 -2.55
C SER A 108 9.76 -7.51 -1.38
N LEU A 109 10.52 -8.02 -0.41
CA LEU A 109 10.07 -8.33 0.94
C LEU A 109 10.37 -7.10 1.79
N ASP A 110 9.33 -6.31 2.03
CA ASP A 110 9.41 -4.99 2.64
C ASP A 110 9.48 -5.08 4.17
N TYR A 111 8.86 -6.11 4.74
CA TYR A 111 8.81 -6.29 6.17
C TYR A 111 8.56 -7.75 6.57
N VAL A 112 9.23 -8.18 7.63
CA VAL A 112 8.91 -9.37 8.43
C VAL A 112 9.07 -9.00 9.90
N PRO A 113 8.35 -9.62 10.85
CA PRO A 113 8.42 -9.25 12.25
C PRO A 113 9.51 -10.02 13.01
N ASN A 114 10.13 -9.38 14.00
CA ASN A 114 10.76 -10.11 15.09
C ASN A 114 9.67 -10.63 16.02
N LEU A 115 9.85 -11.85 16.53
CA LEU A 115 8.90 -12.49 17.44
C LEU A 115 9.43 -12.45 18.87
N ASN A 116 8.78 -11.67 19.73
CA ASN A 116 9.12 -11.62 21.15
C ASN A 116 8.02 -12.30 21.96
N PHE A 117 8.38 -13.37 22.68
CA PHE A 117 7.47 -14.12 23.54
C PHE A 117 7.56 -13.68 25.01
N GLY A 118 8.24 -12.58 25.33
CA GLY A 118 8.32 -12.06 26.69
C GLY A 118 9.22 -12.85 27.63
N THR A 119 8.99 -12.68 28.93
CA THR A 119 9.74 -13.33 30.00
C THR A 119 8.78 -14.01 30.95
N HIS A 120 8.97 -15.31 31.14
CA HIS A 120 8.07 -16.15 31.90
C HIS A 120 8.82 -16.97 32.94
N VAL A 121 8.12 -17.39 33.99
CA VAL A 121 8.64 -18.41 34.92
C VAL A 121 8.80 -19.72 34.15
N VAL A 122 9.88 -20.46 34.44
CA VAL A 122 10.14 -21.78 33.83
C VAL A 122 8.91 -22.67 33.99
N PRO A 123 8.33 -23.16 32.88
CA PRO A 123 7.07 -23.90 32.94
C PRO A 123 7.31 -25.28 33.58
N THR A 124 6.41 -25.69 34.48
CA THR A 124 6.43 -27.03 35.11
C THR A 124 5.61 -28.06 34.33
N ALA A 125 4.74 -27.60 33.42
CA ALA A 125 3.98 -28.40 32.47
C ALA A 125 4.13 -27.78 31.06
N THR A 126 3.67 -28.45 30.01
CA THR A 126 3.67 -27.87 28.66
C THR A 126 2.82 -26.60 28.63
N THR A 127 3.40 -25.50 28.16
CA THR A 127 2.77 -24.17 28.12
C THR A 127 2.94 -23.55 26.74
N THR A 128 1.91 -22.86 26.28
CA THR A 128 1.93 -22.08 25.05
C THR A 128 2.07 -20.60 25.38
N TYR A 129 3.08 -19.96 24.80
CA TYR A 129 3.31 -18.52 24.90
C TYR A 129 2.94 -17.85 23.58
N SER A 130 2.28 -16.71 23.65
CA SER A 130 1.90 -15.93 22.48
C SER A 130 2.88 -14.78 22.27
N ALA A 131 3.25 -14.50 21.03
CA ALA A 131 4.16 -13.39 20.74
C ALA A 131 3.48 -12.05 21.03
N TRP A 132 4.26 -11.07 21.46
CA TRP A 132 3.81 -9.70 21.66
C TRP A 132 3.42 -9.06 20.32
N ASN A 133 2.38 -8.23 20.34
CA ASN A 133 2.04 -7.35 19.23
C ASN A 133 3.20 -6.38 18.92
N LEU A 134 3.24 -5.90 17.69
CA LEU A 134 4.14 -4.83 17.27
C LEU A 134 3.65 -3.48 17.81
N THR A 135 4.47 -2.44 17.64
CA THR A 135 4.07 -1.04 17.84
C THR A 135 4.68 -0.11 16.80
N ASP A 136 3.95 0.95 16.43
CA ASP A 136 4.46 2.09 15.65
C ASP A 136 5.13 3.17 16.53
N GLY A 137 5.33 2.88 17.82
CA GLY A 137 5.83 3.80 18.84
C GLY A 137 4.73 4.46 19.67
N THR A 138 3.47 4.44 19.23
CA THR A 138 2.32 5.00 19.94
C THR A 138 1.20 3.98 20.14
N ASN A 139 0.87 3.24 19.08
CA ASN A 139 -0.25 2.31 19.02
C ASN A 139 0.27 0.88 18.84
N PRO A 140 -0.46 -0.13 19.34
CA PRO A 140 -0.18 -1.52 19.03
C PRO A 140 -0.57 -1.82 17.57
N LEU A 141 0.24 -2.63 16.91
CA LEU A 141 0.02 -3.17 15.55
C LEU A 141 -0.02 -4.71 15.62
N PRO A 142 -0.80 -5.39 14.77
CA PRO A 142 -0.77 -6.86 14.71
C PRO A 142 0.61 -7.36 14.23
N LEU A 143 0.90 -8.65 14.42
CA LEU A 143 2.06 -9.27 13.75
C LEU A 143 1.70 -9.52 12.29
N TYR A 144 2.55 -9.02 11.38
CA TYR A 144 2.34 -9.12 9.95
C TYR A 144 3.66 -9.11 9.18
N MET A 145 3.58 -9.42 7.88
CA MET A 145 4.67 -9.25 6.91
C MET A 145 4.16 -8.57 5.64
N GLN A 146 5.06 -7.98 4.84
CA GLN A 146 4.69 -7.27 3.61
C GLN A 146 5.58 -7.68 2.43
N VAL A 147 4.93 -7.98 1.30
CA VAL A 147 5.57 -8.19 -0.01
C VAL A 147 5.00 -7.19 -1.02
N SER A 148 5.87 -6.52 -1.77
CA SER A 148 5.47 -5.64 -2.87
C SER A 148 5.91 -6.21 -4.21
N ASP A 149 4.98 -6.31 -5.17
CA ASP A 149 5.29 -6.70 -6.55
C ASP A 149 4.75 -5.66 -7.55
N TYR A 150 5.66 -4.89 -8.13
CA TYR A 150 5.40 -3.89 -9.16
C TYR A 150 6.05 -4.27 -10.50
N ARG A 151 6.48 -5.53 -10.66
CA ARG A 151 7.06 -6.00 -11.92
C ARG A 151 6.02 -5.91 -13.03
N ALA A 152 6.48 -5.57 -14.24
CA ALA A 152 5.61 -5.52 -15.42
C ALA A 152 5.04 -6.91 -15.79
N ALA A 153 5.84 -7.96 -15.57
CA ALA A 153 5.41 -9.34 -15.75
C ALA A 153 4.98 -9.94 -14.40
N ASN A 154 3.69 -10.26 -14.28
CA ASN A 154 3.17 -10.92 -13.09
C ASN A 154 3.30 -12.44 -13.20
N THR A 155 4.49 -12.95 -12.88
CA THR A 155 4.77 -14.38 -12.83
C THR A 155 4.45 -15.02 -11.48
N GLY A 156 4.03 -14.23 -10.49
CA GLY A 156 3.86 -14.65 -9.09
C GLY A 156 5.18 -14.68 -8.30
N TRP A 157 5.08 -15.00 -7.01
CA TRP A 157 6.16 -14.98 -6.03
C TRP A 157 5.84 -15.88 -4.84
N SER A 158 6.82 -16.18 -4.00
CA SER A 158 6.60 -16.86 -2.72
C SER A 158 7.61 -16.44 -1.67
N VAL A 159 7.22 -16.53 -0.40
CA VAL A 159 8.09 -16.33 0.76
C VAL A 159 8.09 -17.61 1.57
N SER A 160 9.29 -18.09 1.91
CA SER A 160 9.47 -19.16 2.89
C SER A 160 10.11 -18.63 4.17
N VAL A 161 9.90 -19.36 5.26
CA VAL A 161 10.59 -19.16 6.53
C VAL A 161 11.15 -20.50 7.03
N LYS A 162 12.30 -20.45 7.69
CA LYS A 162 12.82 -21.55 8.52
C LYS A 162 13.52 -21.00 9.75
N GLU A 163 13.68 -21.84 10.76
CA GLU A 163 14.62 -21.60 11.85
C GLU A 163 16.05 -21.93 11.37
N GLU A 164 17.01 -21.05 11.60
CA GLU A 164 18.44 -21.33 11.35
C GLU A 164 18.92 -22.51 12.21
N GLY A 165 18.35 -22.64 13.41
CA GLY A 165 18.53 -23.77 14.31
C GLY A 165 17.50 -23.74 15.45
N ASN A 166 17.57 -24.70 16.36
CA ASN A 166 16.69 -24.71 17.53
C ASN A 166 16.92 -23.46 18.39
N PHE A 167 15.86 -23.00 19.07
CA PHE A 167 15.98 -22.03 20.17
C PHE A 167 17.09 -22.46 21.13
N THR A 168 18.09 -21.59 21.31
CA THR A 168 19.32 -21.90 22.05
C THR A 168 19.61 -20.81 23.08
N SER A 169 20.06 -21.20 24.27
CA SER A 169 20.46 -20.28 25.31
C SER A 169 21.84 -19.67 25.04
N ALA A 170 22.19 -18.59 25.74
CA ALA A 170 23.53 -18.00 25.66
C ALA A 170 24.66 -18.99 26.03
N SER A 171 24.35 -20.05 26.81
CA SER A 171 25.28 -21.12 27.16
C SER A 171 25.34 -22.27 26.15
N GLY A 172 24.59 -22.20 25.05
CA GLY A 172 24.55 -23.21 24.00
C GLY A 172 23.58 -24.37 24.25
N SER A 173 22.71 -24.29 25.26
CA SER A 173 21.70 -25.34 25.53
C SER A 173 20.48 -25.13 24.66
N ALA A 174 20.03 -26.15 23.94
CA ALA A 174 18.80 -26.08 23.14
C ALA A 174 17.53 -26.17 24.03
N LEU A 175 16.48 -25.44 23.65
CA LEU A 175 15.14 -25.57 24.23
C LEU A 175 14.45 -26.79 23.63
N ALA A 176 14.53 -27.93 24.32
CA ALA A 176 14.08 -29.20 23.77
C ALA A 176 12.55 -29.26 23.59
N GLY A 177 12.11 -29.75 22.42
CA GLY A 177 10.70 -30.02 22.13
C GLY A 177 9.82 -28.78 22.03
N ASN A 178 10.42 -27.61 21.79
CA ASN A 178 9.65 -26.41 21.50
C ASN A 178 8.98 -26.51 20.12
N THR A 179 7.93 -25.74 19.89
CA THR A 179 7.28 -25.65 18.58
C THR A 179 6.84 -24.22 18.34
N LEU A 180 7.44 -23.56 17.35
CA LEU A 180 7.01 -22.27 16.85
C LEU A 180 5.92 -22.45 15.80
N THR A 181 4.77 -21.80 16.01
CA THR A 181 3.65 -21.81 15.06
C THR A 181 3.33 -20.38 14.64
N LEU A 182 3.31 -20.15 13.33
CA LEU A 182 2.73 -18.97 12.71
C LEU A 182 1.30 -19.31 12.30
N GLY A 183 0.31 -18.78 13.00
CA GLY A 183 -1.08 -18.96 12.66
C GLY A 183 -1.44 -18.33 11.32
N ASN A 184 -2.63 -18.68 10.82
CA ASN A 184 -3.20 -18.05 9.64
C ASN A 184 -4.60 -17.55 9.99
N SER A 185 -4.82 -16.24 9.88
CA SER A 185 -6.13 -15.65 10.15
C SER A 185 -6.71 -14.90 8.94
N ALA A 186 -5.90 -14.16 8.16
CA ALA A 186 -6.31 -13.59 6.87
C ALA A 186 -5.14 -12.95 6.10
N ASN A 187 -5.30 -12.75 4.79
CA ASN A 187 -4.52 -11.80 3.99
C ASN A 187 -5.22 -10.44 4.12
N ALA A 188 -4.59 -9.44 4.74
CA ALA A 188 -5.02 -8.05 4.58
C ALA A 188 -4.53 -7.58 3.21
N VAL A 189 -5.38 -7.81 2.20
CA VAL A 189 -5.10 -7.37 0.83
C VAL A 189 -5.29 -5.86 0.79
N VAL A 190 -4.17 -5.16 0.90
CA VAL A 190 -4.16 -3.76 1.30
C VAL A 190 -4.02 -2.84 0.08
N ASN A 191 -3.32 -3.26 -0.97
CA ASN A 191 -3.20 -2.52 -2.23
C ASN A 191 -3.24 -3.44 -3.44
N ALA A 192 -4.36 -4.14 -3.61
CA ALA A 192 -4.66 -4.93 -4.79
C ALA A 192 -4.62 -4.06 -6.07
N HIS A 193 -3.47 -4.05 -6.75
CA HIS A 193 -3.44 -3.70 -8.17
C HIS A 193 -4.12 -4.81 -9.01
N ASN A 194 -4.36 -5.99 -8.42
CA ASN A 194 -5.01 -7.15 -9.01
C ASN A 194 -5.61 -8.09 -7.94
N ILE A 195 -5.62 -9.41 -8.19
CA ILE A 195 -6.13 -10.44 -7.28
C ILE A 195 -5.17 -10.62 -6.09
N ALA A 196 -5.73 -10.76 -4.89
CA ALA A 196 -5.04 -11.12 -3.66
C ALA A 196 -4.03 -12.27 -3.81
N ALA A 197 -2.90 -12.20 -3.13
CA ALA A 197 -1.99 -13.33 -2.94
C ALA A 197 -2.69 -14.54 -2.28
N ASP A 198 -2.20 -15.73 -2.58
CA ASP A 198 -2.65 -17.00 -2.03
C ASP A 198 -2.23 -17.15 -0.56
N LEU A 199 -3.11 -17.77 0.24
CA LEU A 199 -2.86 -18.05 1.65
C LEU A 199 -2.61 -19.54 1.87
N PRO A 200 -1.78 -19.91 2.86
CA PRO A 200 -1.68 -21.30 3.29
C PRO A 200 -3.06 -21.78 3.80
N SER A 201 -3.35 -23.08 3.67
CA SER A 201 -4.65 -23.63 4.11
C SER A 201 -4.78 -23.75 5.63
N THR A 202 -3.67 -23.68 6.36
CA THR A 202 -3.57 -23.86 7.82
C THR A 202 -2.45 -23.00 8.40
N GLY A 203 -2.35 -22.94 9.74
CA GLY A 203 -1.15 -22.42 10.40
C GLY A 203 0.09 -23.25 10.05
N ILE A 204 1.26 -22.64 10.19
CA ILE A 204 2.56 -23.16 9.78
C ILE A 204 3.41 -23.42 11.01
N VAL A 205 3.94 -24.64 11.11
CA VAL A 205 4.94 -24.99 12.13
C VAL A 205 6.32 -24.70 11.55
N VAL A 206 6.97 -23.67 12.09
CA VAL A 206 8.33 -23.32 11.66
C VAL A 206 9.31 -24.27 12.32
N ASN A 207 10.26 -24.73 11.52
CA ASN A 207 11.35 -25.61 11.94
C ASN A 207 12.54 -25.35 11.00
N THR A 208 13.56 -26.21 11.03
CA THR A 208 14.77 -26.03 10.22
C THR A 208 14.59 -26.31 8.73
N ALA A 209 13.46 -26.88 8.31
CA ALA A 209 13.07 -27.01 6.91
C ALA A 209 12.23 -25.79 6.47
N GLU A 210 12.47 -25.31 5.25
CA GLU A 210 11.72 -24.20 4.69
C GLU A 210 10.22 -24.50 4.59
N GLN A 211 9.42 -23.58 5.12
CA GLN A 211 7.97 -23.59 5.05
C GLN A 211 7.50 -22.38 4.25
N VAL A 212 6.68 -22.59 3.22
CA VAL A 212 6.07 -21.48 2.46
C VAL A 212 4.98 -20.84 3.33
N VAL A 213 5.13 -19.53 3.58
CA VAL A 213 4.26 -18.74 4.45
C VAL A 213 3.31 -17.83 3.69
N PHE A 214 3.76 -17.32 2.55
CA PHE A 214 2.98 -16.40 1.75
C PHE A 214 3.34 -16.57 0.29
N ALA A 215 2.37 -16.63 -0.61
CA ALA A 215 2.66 -16.82 -2.03
C ALA A 215 1.63 -16.15 -2.91
N ALA A 216 2.01 -15.81 -4.13
CA ALA A 216 1.09 -15.42 -5.18
C ALA A 216 1.33 -16.29 -6.41
N SER A 217 0.27 -16.97 -6.86
CA SER A 217 0.24 -17.58 -8.18
C SER A 217 0.38 -16.53 -9.29
N ALA A 218 0.71 -16.98 -10.50
CA ALA A 218 0.75 -16.11 -11.67
C ALA A 218 -0.55 -15.31 -11.81
N ASN A 219 -0.43 -14.02 -12.17
CA ASN A 219 -1.51 -13.04 -12.28
C ASN A 219 -2.16 -12.59 -10.95
N LYS A 220 -1.62 -12.99 -9.79
CA LYS A 220 -2.03 -12.51 -8.45
C LYS A 220 -0.92 -11.69 -7.79
N GLY A 221 -1.21 -11.07 -6.64
CA GLY A 221 -0.21 -10.47 -5.75
C GLY A 221 0.60 -9.31 -6.30
N LEU A 222 0.05 -8.48 -7.21
CA LEU A 222 0.65 -7.19 -7.57
C LEU A 222 0.32 -6.13 -6.53
N GLY A 223 1.16 -5.10 -6.46
CA GLY A 223 1.11 -4.07 -5.42
C GLY A 223 1.63 -4.62 -4.09
N SER A 224 1.27 -3.94 -3.00
CA SER A 224 1.65 -4.34 -1.65
C SER A 224 0.63 -5.30 -1.05
N ASN A 225 1.11 -6.48 -0.65
CA ASN A 225 0.36 -7.58 -0.07
C ASN A 225 0.82 -7.80 1.37
N LEU A 226 -0.11 -7.80 2.32
CA LEU A 226 0.19 -7.92 3.74
C LEU A 226 -0.43 -9.22 4.29
N LEU A 227 0.41 -10.08 4.85
CA LEU A 227 -0.04 -11.27 5.56
C LEU A 227 -0.06 -10.97 7.05
N ASP A 228 -1.24 -11.01 7.65
CA ASP A 228 -1.42 -10.91 9.10
C ASP A 228 -1.52 -12.30 9.71
N PHE A 229 -0.85 -12.51 10.84
CA PHE A 229 -0.89 -13.80 11.51
C PHE A 229 -2.15 -13.97 12.37
N GLY A 230 -2.54 -12.95 13.15
CA GLY A 230 -3.70 -12.98 14.06
C GLY A 230 -4.85 -12.01 13.79
N GLY A 231 -4.79 -11.26 12.68
CA GLY A 231 -5.84 -10.37 12.19
C GLY A 231 -5.30 -8.99 11.84
N THR A 232 -6.13 -8.18 11.16
CA THR A 232 -5.73 -6.88 10.61
C THR A 232 -5.64 -5.75 11.65
N THR A 233 -5.93 -6.06 12.92
CA THR A 233 -5.84 -5.13 14.04
C THR A 233 -5.15 -5.82 15.20
N ALA A 234 -4.34 -5.06 15.96
CA ALA A 234 -3.67 -5.60 17.13
C ALA A 234 -4.66 -6.23 18.11
N ASN A 235 -4.35 -7.44 18.56
CA ASN A 235 -5.18 -8.13 19.53
C ASN A 235 -5.11 -7.43 20.90
N THR A 236 -6.19 -7.47 21.68
CA THR A 236 -6.28 -6.80 22.98
C THR A 236 -5.94 -7.70 24.16
N ALA A 237 -5.74 -8.99 23.92
CA ALA A 237 -5.31 -9.95 24.94
C ALA A 237 -3.98 -9.51 25.56
N LYS A 238 -3.92 -9.56 26.89
CA LYS A 238 -2.73 -9.18 27.65
C LYS A 238 -1.79 -10.36 27.83
N ASP A 239 -0.50 -10.09 27.83
CA ASP A 239 0.48 -11.06 28.29
C ASP A 239 0.20 -11.38 29.77
N PRO A 240 0.12 -12.67 30.17
CA PRO A 240 -0.23 -13.06 31.53
C PRO A 240 0.81 -12.64 32.59
N ASP A 241 2.07 -12.49 32.19
CA ASP A 241 3.18 -12.10 33.06
C ASP A 241 3.63 -10.64 32.84
N ASN A 242 3.11 -9.96 31.80
CA ASN A 242 3.36 -8.54 31.54
C ASN A 242 2.12 -7.79 31.00
N SER A 243 1.24 -7.33 31.90
CA SER A 243 0.00 -6.60 31.54
C SER A 243 0.20 -5.30 30.74
N ALA A 244 1.42 -4.77 30.65
CA ALA A 244 1.72 -3.62 29.78
C ALA A 244 1.67 -4.02 28.30
N GLN A 245 2.01 -5.27 27.98
CA GLN A 245 2.04 -5.78 26.62
C GLN A 245 0.74 -6.49 26.24
N THR A 246 0.43 -6.42 24.94
CA THR A 246 -0.64 -7.22 24.31
C THR A 246 -0.02 -8.27 23.41
N VAL A 247 -0.69 -9.40 23.25
CA VAL A 247 -0.17 -10.56 22.51
C VAL A 247 -1.03 -10.91 21.32
N ASP A 248 -0.41 -11.43 20.27
CA ASP A 248 -1.09 -12.07 19.15
C ASP A 248 -1.18 -13.60 19.40
N PRO A 249 -2.38 -14.15 19.69
CA PRO A 249 -2.54 -15.57 19.99
C PRO A 249 -2.39 -16.49 18.78
N ALA A 250 -2.25 -15.95 17.56
CA ALA A 250 -1.99 -16.76 16.38
C ALA A 250 -0.51 -17.11 16.22
N VAL A 251 0.41 -16.31 16.77
CA VAL A 251 1.85 -16.59 16.75
C VAL A 251 2.28 -17.13 18.10
N THR A 252 2.63 -18.41 18.15
CA THR A 252 2.82 -19.13 19.41
C THR A 252 4.11 -19.90 19.48
N LEU A 253 4.68 -19.99 20.69
CA LEU A 253 5.78 -20.86 21.05
C LEU A 253 5.29 -21.83 22.12
N ASN A 254 5.15 -23.10 21.76
CA ASN A 254 4.88 -24.15 22.73
C ASN A 254 6.18 -24.64 23.36
N VAL A 255 6.22 -24.73 24.69
CA VAL A 255 7.42 -25.13 25.46
C VAL A 255 7.06 -26.25 26.43
N LEU A 256 7.85 -27.33 26.43
CA LEU A 256 7.63 -28.45 27.34
C LEU A 256 8.04 -28.10 28.77
N GLY A 257 7.29 -28.60 29.75
CA GLY A 257 7.62 -28.42 31.17
C GLY A 257 9.02 -28.96 31.50
N GLY A 258 9.83 -28.16 32.21
CA GLY A 258 11.19 -28.52 32.61
C GLY A 258 12.24 -28.54 31.49
N SER A 259 11.88 -28.20 30.24
CA SER A 259 12.83 -28.16 29.10
C SER A 259 13.75 -26.93 29.12
N ALA A 260 13.30 -25.84 29.75
CA ALA A 260 14.09 -24.61 29.90
C ALA A 260 15.05 -24.73 31.10
N THR A 261 16.34 -24.84 30.80
CA THR A 261 17.45 -24.86 31.76
C THR A 261 18.26 -23.56 31.80
N GLY A 262 18.02 -22.65 30.84
CA GLY A 262 18.65 -21.34 30.72
C GLY A 262 17.68 -20.19 31.03
N THR A 263 18.20 -18.97 31.09
CA THR A 263 17.42 -17.75 31.43
C THR A 263 16.78 -17.07 30.21
N GLY A 264 17.12 -17.51 29.00
CA GLY A 264 16.63 -16.98 27.75
C GLY A 264 17.05 -17.88 26.60
N TYR A 265 16.24 -17.89 25.54
CA TYR A 265 16.44 -18.72 24.37
C TYR A 265 16.06 -17.93 23.13
N SER A 266 16.85 -18.05 22.08
CA SER A 266 16.59 -17.37 20.81
C SER A 266 16.97 -18.26 19.63
N THR A 267 16.38 -17.97 18.48
CA THR A 267 16.78 -18.49 17.18
C THR A 267 16.71 -17.38 16.15
N THR A 268 17.38 -17.56 15.01
CA THR A 268 17.23 -16.72 13.82
C THR A 268 16.14 -17.33 12.93
N LEU A 269 15.26 -16.49 12.41
CA LEU A 269 14.32 -16.88 11.36
C LEU A 269 14.84 -16.39 10.01
N ASP A 270 15.11 -17.32 9.11
CA ASP A 270 15.54 -17.03 7.74
C ASP A 270 14.31 -16.90 6.85
N TRP A 271 14.05 -15.69 6.37
CA TRP A 271 12.97 -15.40 5.43
C TRP A 271 13.55 -15.28 4.01
N THR A 272 13.01 -16.07 3.08
CA THR A 272 13.48 -16.08 1.68
C THR A 272 12.37 -15.69 0.73
N LEU A 273 12.62 -14.65 -0.08
CA LEU A 273 11.72 -14.24 -1.16
C LEU A 273 12.14 -14.89 -2.47
N TYR A 274 11.20 -15.57 -3.12
CA TYR A 274 11.34 -16.18 -4.43
C TYR A 274 10.55 -15.39 -5.47
N ASN A 275 11.16 -15.19 -6.64
CA ASN A 275 10.55 -14.46 -7.76
C ASN A 275 9.56 -15.30 -8.59
N ALA A 276 9.14 -16.45 -8.06
CA ALA A 276 8.20 -17.38 -8.65
C ALA A 276 7.28 -17.98 -7.56
N PRO A 277 6.09 -18.50 -7.93
CA PRO A 277 5.18 -19.16 -7.00
C PRO A 277 5.84 -20.35 -6.31
N ALA A 278 5.30 -20.74 -5.15
CA ALA A 278 5.71 -21.96 -4.49
C ALA A 278 5.44 -23.19 -5.37
N MET A 279 6.36 -24.15 -5.37
CA MET A 279 6.12 -25.46 -5.98
C MET A 279 5.11 -26.21 -5.09
N GLY A 280 3.98 -26.61 -5.66
CA GLY A 280 2.95 -27.39 -5.00
C GLY A 280 3.30 -28.87 -4.84
#